data_AF-A0A1F2RT18-F1
#
_entry.id   AF-A0A1F2RT18-F1
#
_cell.length_a   1.000
_cell.length_b   1.000
_cell.length_c   1.000
_cell.angle_alpha   90.00
_cell.angle_beta   90.00
_cell.angle_gamma   90.00
#
_symmetry.space_group_name_H-M   'P 1'
#
loop_
_entity.id
_entity.type
_entity.pdbx_description
1 polymer ?
#
loop_
_entity_poly.entity_id
_entity_poly.type
_entity_poly.pdbx_seq_one_letter_code
_entity_poly.pdbx_strand_id
1 'polypeptide(L)'
;MPPDEYAITFVPNVRQNERRKIVFLESNTDADIVARKVFDDLVPNVKRTLQGRFDHWLDGLHHKKYHHGWDNEPNRSLYVIKWNDKQKCHRFYGFICHPKPKTNPRLELCVLAMHVIKTTWETDPTDLNGVRRLIKVPTVIQAIVKLFPEYREEGKK
;
A
#
# COMPACT_ATOMS: atom_id res chain seq x y z
N MET A 1 -5.19 -25.44 10.19
CA MET A 1 -5.68 -24.25 9.47
C MET A 1 -4.88 -24.15 8.19
N PRO A 2 -5.49 -23.85 7.04
CA PRO A 2 -4.70 -23.51 5.85
C PRO A 2 -3.80 -22.31 6.20
N PRO A 3 -2.55 -22.27 5.69
CA PRO A 3 -1.70 -21.11 5.88
C PRO A 3 -2.44 -19.86 5.38
N ASP A 4 -2.29 -18.76 6.12
CA ASP A 4 -2.92 -17.50 5.75
C ASP A 4 -2.46 -17.10 4.34
N GLU A 5 -3.40 -17.00 3.40
CA GLU A 5 -3.13 -16.68 2.00
C GLU A 5 -2.43 -15.32 1.84
N TYR A 6 -2.75 -14.38 2.76
CA TYR A 6 -2.15 -13.06 2.82
C TYR A 6 -1.65 -12.73 4.23
N ALA A 7 -0.56 -11.97 4.29
CA ALA A 7 -0.01 -11.41 5.51
C ALA A 7 0.29 -9.92 5.33
N ILE A 8 0.44 -9.21 6.45
CA ILE A 8 0.78 -7.79 6.45
C ILE A 8 2.03 -7.57 7.29
N THR A 9 3.00 -6.86 6.73
CA THR A 9 4.20 -6.45 7.46
C THR A 9 4.40 -4.95 7.38
N PHE A 10 4.83 -4.35 8.49
CA PHE A 10 5.22 -2.95 8.48
C PHE A 10 6.45 -2.76 7.62
N VAL A 11 6.48 -1.64 6.89
CA VAL A 11 7.67 -1.27 6.12
C VAL A 11 8.85 -1.07 7.09
N PRO A 12 9.99 -1.75 6.89
CA PRO A 12 11.11 -1.69 7.81
C PRO A 12 11.85 -0.34 7.74
N ASN A 13 12.33 0.11 8.90
CA ASN A 13 13.08 1.36 9.07
C ASN A 13 12.32 2.61 8.58
N VAL A 14 11.00 2.62 8.78
CA VAL A 14 10.11 3.75 8.49
C VAL A 14 9.32 4.07 9.75
N ARG A 15 9.19 5.36 10.07
CA ARG A 15 8.51 5.79 11.31
C ARG A 15 7.00 5.61 11.20
N GLN A 16 6.44 4.61 11.86
CA GLN A 16 4.99 4.49 12.00
C GLN A 16 4.48 5.54 12.99
N ASN A 17 3.36 6.21 12.68
CA ASN A 17 2.74 7.15 13.61
C ASN A 17 1.26 6.79 13.88
N GLU A 18 0.58 7.62 14.69
CA GLU A 18 -0.80 7.38 15.10
C GLU A 18 -1.85 7.79 14.06
N ARG A 19 -1.48 8.63 13.08
CA ARG A 19 -2.38 9.14 12.03
C ARG A 19 -2.23 8.38 10.72
N ARG A 20 -1.03 7.92 10.40
CA ARG A 20 -0.69 7.22 9.16
C ARG A 20 0.22 6.05 9.44
N LYS A 21 -0.08 4.93 8.79
CA LYS A 21 0.73 3.72 8.80
C LYS A 21 0.89 3.18 7.40
N ILE A 22 2.05 2.60 7.11
CA ILE A 22 2.34 2.00 5.81
C ILE A 22 2.86 0.58 5.97
N VAL A 23 2.31 -0.32 5.18
CA VAL A 23 2.56 -1.76 5.26
C VAL A 23 2.70 -2.35 3.86
N PHE A 24 3.36 -3.49 3.79
CA PHE A 24 3.29 -4.39 2.64
C PHE A 24 2.22 -5.44 2.87
N LEU A 25 1.44 -5.71 1.83
CA LEU A 25 0.69 -6.95 1.68
C LEU A 25 1.62 -7.99 1.09
N GLU A 26 1.60 -9.19 1.63
CA GLU A 26 2.37 -10.34 1.17
C GLU A 26 1.41 -11.48 0.85
N SER A 27 1.74 -12.27 -0.18
CA SER A 27 0.99 -13.47 -0.53
C SER A 27 1.94 -14.61 -0.87
N ASN A 28 1.55 -15.82 -0.48
CA ASN A 28 2.25 -17.05 -0.87
C ASN A 28 1.64 -17.68 -2.15
N THR A 29 0.51 -17.16 -2.64
CA THR A 29 -0.27 -17.74 -3.73
C THR A 29 -0.51 -16.77 -4.89
N ASP A 30 -0.61 -15.47 -4.62
CA ASP A 30 -0.80 -14.44 -5.64
C ASP A 30 0.55 -13.87 -6.09
N ALA A 31 0.99 -14.29 -7.27
CA ALA A 31 2.27 -13.90 -7.87
C ALA A 31 2.35 -12.42 -8.25
N ASP A 32 1.23 -11.68 -8.29
CA ASP A 32 1.23 -10.24 -8.56
C ASP A 32 1.58 -9.42 -7.31
N ILE A 33 1.49 -10.01 -6.12
CA ILE A 33 1.79 -9.35 -4.84
C ILE A 33 3.28 -9.46 -4.53
N VAL A 34 4.04 -8.56 -5.17
CA VAL A 34 5.51 -8.57 -5.13
C VAL A 34 6.13 -7.36 -4.45
N ALA A 35 5.32 -6.43 -3.91
CA ALA A 35 5.83 -5.15 -3.42
C ALA A 35 6.94 -5.30 -2.37
N ARG A 36 6.74 -6.21 -1.41
CA ARG A 36 7.73 -6.49 -0.37
C ARG A 36 9.03 -7.06 -0.95
N LYS A 37 8.92 -8.10 -1.77
CA LYS A 37 10.08 -8.77 -2.40
C LYS A 37 10.92 -7.77 -3.20
N VAL A 38 10.26 -6.97 -4.04
CA VAL A 38 10.95 -5.94 -4.80
C VAL A 38 11.64 -4.95 -3.88
N PHE A 39 10.97 -4.48 -2.82
CA PHE A 39 11.59 -3.58 -1.84
C PHE A 39 12.84 -4.20 -1.21
N ASP A 40 12.78 -5.46 -0.79
CA ASP A 40 13.88 -6.18 -0.17
C ASP A 40 15.06 -6.41 -1.13
N ASP A 41 14.82 -6.53 -2.42
CA ASP A 41 15.85 -6.67 -3.45
C ASP A 41 16.50 -5.33 -3.88
N LEU A 42 15.96 -4.18 -3.44
CA LEU A 42 16.52 -2.87 -3.76
C LEU A 42 17.91 -2.66 -3.13
N VAL A 43 18.80 -2.03 -3.90
CA VAL A 43 20.10 -1.57 -3.38
C VAL A 43 19.90 -0.51 -2.28
N PRO A 44 20.82 -0.41 -1.29
CA PRO A 44 20.63 0.42 -0.10
C PRO A 44 20.27 1.89 -0.37
N ASN A 45 20.89 2.49 -1.39
CA ASN A 45 20.66 3.90 -1.73
C ASN A 45 19.23 4.14 -2.25
N VAL A 46 18.69 3.18 -3.00
CA VAL A 46 17.33 3.24 -3.53
C VAL A 46 16.32 2.94 -2.41
N LYS A 47 16.60 1.98 -1.53
CA LYS A 47 15.79 1.75 -0.31
C LYS A 47 15.67 3.02 0.51
N ARG A 48 16.79 3.68 0.82
CA ARG A 48 16.82 4.94 1.57
C ARG A 48 16.01 6.04 0.88
N THR A 49 16.14 6.16 -0.44
CA THR A 49 15.35 7.12 -1.23
C THR A 49 13.85 6.87 -1.08
N LEU A 50 13.44 5.60 -1.15
CA LEU A 50 12.04 5.22 -1.07
C LEU A 50 11.48 5.33 0.36
N GLN A 51 12.28 4.99 1.38
CA GLN A 51 11.96 5.22 2.79
C GLN A 51 11.66 6.69 3.05
N GLY A 52 12.47 7.61 2.51
CA GLY A 52 12.18 9.05 2.60
C GLY A 52 10.84 9.44 1.95
N ARG A 53 10.39 8.72 0.92
CA ARG A 53 9.06 8.95 0.31
C ARG A 53 7.93 8.36 1.16
N PHE A 54 8.18 7.23 1.83
CA PHE A 54 7.26 6.66 2.81
C PHE A 54 7.08 7.60 4.00
N ASP A 55 8.17 8.10 4.58
CA ASP A 55 8.14 9.09 5.66
C ASP A 55 7.40 10.37 5.22
N HIS A 56 7.69 10.87 4.01
CA HIS A 56 6.98 12.02 3.45
C HIS A 56 5.46 11.78 3.34
N TRP A 57 5.01 10.56 3.01
CA TRP A 57 3.59 10.23 3.03
C TRP A 57 3.04 10.18 4.46
N LEU A 58 3.77 9.54 5.38
CA LEU A 58 3.39 9.39 6.78
C LEU A 58 3.25 10.75 7.49
N ASP A 59 4.01 11.75 7.07
CA ASP A 59 4.00 13.11 7.61
C ASP A 59 2.81 13.97 7.15
N GLY A 60 1.88 13.43 6.36
CA GLY A 60 0.75 14.23 5.86
C GLY A 60 1.02 14.91 4.51
N LEU A 61 2.28 14.94 4.06
CA LEU A 61 2.73 15.84 3.01
C LEU A 61 2.39 15.30 1.61
N HIS A 62 1.97 16.20 0.72
CA HIS A 62 1.63 15.88 -0.67
C HIS A 62 2.77 16.23 -1.63
N HIS A 63 3.24 15.26 -2.44
CA HIS A 63 4.21 15.53 -3.48
C HIS A 63 4.03 14.59 -4.68
N LYS A 64 3.45 15.11 -5.77
CA LYS A 64 3.00 14.33 -6.95
C LYS A 64 4.09 13.44 -7.59
N LYS A 65 5.37 13.80 -7.45
CA LYS A 65 6.50 12.99 -7.96
C LYS A 65 6.85 11.81 -7.05
N TYR A 66 6.45 11.85 -5.78
CA TYR A 66 6.74 10.81 -4.79
C TYR A 66 5.58 9.86 -4.66
N HIS A 67 4.36 10.39 -4.68
CA HIS A 67 3.16 9.60 -4.52
C HIS A 67 1.94 10.37 -5.01
N HIS A 68 0.86 9.64 -5.26
CA HIS A 68 -0.47 10.21 -5.44
C HIS A 68 -1.54 9.13 -5.25
N GLY A 69 -2.75 9.57 -4.93
CA GLY A 69 -3.97 8.79 -5.11
C GLY A 69 -4.78 9.33 -6.28
N TRP A 70 -6.02 8.87 -6.38
CA TRP A 70 -7.00 9.33 -7.36
C TRP A 70 -8.18 9.92 -6.60
N ASP A 71 -8.74 11.02 -7.11
CA ASP A 71 -9.88 11.68 -6.45
C ASP A 71 -11.24 11.23 -7.02
N ASN A 72 -11.23 10.41 -8.08
CA ASN A 72 -12.44 9.92 -8.74
C ASN A 72 -12.82 8.51 -8.28
N GLU A 73 -14.11 8.28 -8.07
CA GLU A 73 -14.64 6.93 -7.95
C GLU A 73 -14.47 6.18 -9.28
N PRO A 74 -14.15 4.88 -9.28
CA PRO A 74 -14.00 3.97 -8.12
C PRO A 74 -12.56 3.90 -7.54
N ASN A 75 -11.69 4.84 -7.88
CA ASN A 75 -10.25 4.79 -7.58
C ASN A 75 -9.85 5.53 -6.31
N ARG A 76 -10.81 6.08 -5.56
CA ARG A 76 -10.55 6.98 -4.44
C ARG A 76 -9.66 6.38 -3.34
N SER A 77 -9.74 5.08 -3.16
CA SER A 77 -8.92 4.33 -2.20
C SER A 77 -7.58 3.88 -2.78
N LEU A 78 -7.35 3.98 -4.09
CA LEU A 78 -6.11 3.54 -4.70
C LEU A 78 -5.00 4.54 -4.47
N TYR A 79 -3.79 4.03 -4.34
CA TYR A 79 -2.62 4.83 -4.03
C TYR A 79 -1.37 4.27 -4.69
N VAL A 80 -0.43 5.14 -5.00
CA VAL A 80 0.86 4.70 -5.54
C VAL A 80 2.00 5.57 -5.03
N ILE A 81 3.10 4.90 -4.70
CA ILE A 81 4.38 5.52 -4.33
C ILE A 81 5.38 5.23 -5.44
N LYS A 82 6.06 6.26 -5.92
CA LYS A 82 6.86 6.23 -7.14
C LYS A 82 8.31 6.51 -6.82
N TRP A 83 9.24 6.05 -7.65
CA TRP A 83 10.58 6.62 -7.78
C TRP A 83 11.11 6.45 -9.20
N ASN A 84 12.10 7.27 -9.55
CA ASN A 84 12.73 7.22 -10.87
C ASN A 84 14.14 6.68 -10.74
N ASP A 85 14.52 5.77 -11.64
CA ASP A 85 15.87 5.27 -11.81
C ASP A 85 16.18 5.18 -13.31
N LYS A 86 17.21 5.89 -13.78
CA LYS A 86 17.71 5.88 -15.17
C LYS A 86 16.60 5.76 -16.25
N GLN A 87 15.67 6.73 -16.25
CA GLN A 87 14.50 6.84 -17.15
C GLN A 87 13.34 5.87 -16.89
N LYS A 88 13.45 4.96 -15.93
CA LYS A 88 12.35 4.09 -15.50
C LYS A 88 11.65 4.70 -14.29
N CYS A 89 10.33 4.80 -14.36
CA CYS A 89 9.47 5.16 -13.25
C CYS A 89 8.96 3.88 -12.58
N HIS A 90 9.52 3.57 -11.43
CA HIS A 90 9.07 2.48 -10.60
C HIS A 90 7.90 2.93 -9.74
N ARG A 91 6.91 2.04 -9.57
CA ARG A 91 5.65 2.34 -8.89
C ARG A 91 5.25 1.19 -7.98
N PHE A 92 5.10 1.48 -6.70
CA PHE A 92 4.42 0.59 -5.75
C PHE A 92 2.96 0.97 -5.67
N TYR A 93 2.10 0.10 -6.17
CA TYR A 93 0.65 0.28 -6.12
C TYR A 93 0.07 -0.37 -4.87
N GLY A 94 -0.95 0.29 -4.32
CA GLY A 94 -1.59 -0.10 -3.09
C GLY A 94 -2.91 0.63 -2.89
N PHE A 95 -3.48 0.50 -1.70
CA PHE A 95 -4.71 1.21 -1.34
C PHE A 95 -4.63 1.80 0.05
N ILE A 96 -5.40 2.86 0.28
CA ILE A 96 -5.61 3.50 1.58
C ILE A 96 -6.93 3.01 2.16
N CYS A 97 -6.92 2.71 3.45
CA CYS A 97 -8.13 2.41 4.21
C CYS A 97 -8.05 2.96 5.64
N HIS A 98 -9.19 2.96 6.34
CA HIS A 98 -9.29 3.40 7.73
C HIS A 98 -9.49 2.19 8.64
N PRO A 99 -8.41 1.64 9.24
CA PRO A 99 -8.49 0.34 9.92
C PRO A 99 -9.11 0.40 11.32
N LYS A 100 -9.34 1.60 11.88
CA LYS A 100 -9.90 1.81 13.22
C LYS A 100 -11.09 2.77 13.21
N PRO A 101 -12.20 2.45 12.53
CA PRO A 101 -13.32 3.37 12.36
C PRO A 101 -13.96 3.83 13.68
N LYS A 102 -13.87 3.05 14.77
CA LYS A 102 -14.50 3.38 16.05
C LYS A 102 -13.57 4.17 16.96
N THR A 103 -12.32 3.72 17.13
CA THR A 103 -11.39 4.30 18.11
C THR A 103 -10.46 5.36 17.53
N ASN A 104 -10.12 5.29 16.23
CA ASN A 104 -9.28 6.29 15.56
C ASN A 104 -9.64 6.38 14.07
N PRO A 105 -10.80 7.00 13.73
CA PRO A 105 -11.30 7.08 12.36
C PRO A 105 -10.37 7.87 11.42
N ARG A 106 -9.48 8.69 11.97
CA ARG A 106 -8.50 9.46 11.20
C ARG A 106 -7.24 8.67 10.86
N LEU A 107 -7.07 7.46 11.41
CA LEU A 107 -5.95 6.59 11.04
C LEU A 107 -6.10 6.16 9.58
N GLU A 108 -5.12 6.52 8.76
CA GLU A 108 -4.97 6.03 7.38
C GLU A 108 -3.92 4.92 7.35
N LEU A 109 -4.27 3.79 6.72
CA LEU A 109 -3.35 2.69 6.45
C LEU A 109 -3.14 2.56 4.95
N CYS A 110 -1.91 2.77 4.48
CA CYS A 110 -1.50 2.50 3.12
C CYS A 110 -0.95 1.07 3.02
N VAL A 111 -1.62 0.24 2.23
CA VAL A 111 -1.28 -1.16 2.00
C VAL A 111 -0.70 -1.30 0.59
N LEU A 112 0.63 -1.47 0.49
CA LEU A 112 1.33 -1.64 -0.79
C LEU A 112 1.35 -3.13 -1.17
N ALA A 113 0.98 -3.46 -2.41
CA ALA A 113 0.85 -4.85 -2.86
C ALA A 113 1.64 -5.15 -4.13
N MET A 114 1.54 -4.31 -5.15
CA MET A 114 2.09 -4.57 -6.48
C MET A 114 3.26 -3.63 -6.79
N HIS A 115 4.18 -4.06 -7.67
CA HIS A 115 5.23 -3.23 -8.23
C HIS A 115 5.21 -3.27 -9.75
N VAL A 116 5.33 -2.09 -10.37
CA VAL A 116 5.39 -1.96 -11.83
C VAL A 116 6.49 -0.98 -12.20
N ILE A 117 7.19 -1.27 -13.29
CA ILE A 117 8.18 -0.39 -13.90
C ILE A 117 7.59 0.18 -15.19
N LYS A 118 7.56 1.51 -15.32
CA LYS A 118 7.03 2.19 -16.49
C LYS A 118 8.05 3.12 -17.12
N THR A 119 7.99 3.25 -18.43
CA THR A 119 8.73 4.26 -19.20
C THR A 119 7.88 5.51 -19.46
N THR A 120 6.56 5.40 -19.35
CA THR A 120 5.61 6.50 -19.55
C THR A 120 4.98 6.98 -18.23
N TRP A 121 4.43 8.19 -18.24
CA TRP A 121 3.78 8.80 -17.08
C TRP A 121 2.36 8.26 -16.86
N GLU A 122 1.74 7.67 -17.88
CA GLU A 122 0.37 7.19 -17.83
C GLU A 122 0.21 5.99 -16.87
N THR A 123 -0.96 5.91 -16.23
CA THR A 123 -1.33 4.75 -15.41
C THR A 123 -2.14 3.80 -16.28
N ASP A 124 -1.77 2.52 -16.24
CA ASP A 124 -2.51 1.49 -16.97
C ASP A 124 -3.70 1.10 -16.10
N PRO A 125 -4.95 1.12 -16.63
CA PRO A 125 -6.12 0.68 -15.90
C PRO A 125 -6.00 -0.72 -15.29
N THR A 126 -5.20 -1.59 -15.91
CA THR A 126 -4.95 -2.97 -15.46
C THR A 126 -4.25 -3.02 -14.10
N ASP A 127 -3.24 -2.16 -13.89
CA ASP A 127 -2.52 -2.05 -12.61
C ASP A 127 -3.47 -1.64 -11.47
N LEU A 128 -4.39 -0.73 -11.77
CA LEU A 128 -5.39 -0.25 -10.80
C LEU A 128 -6.44 -1.31 -10.49
N ASN A 129 -6.85 -2.09 -11.50
CA ASN A 129 -7.83 -3.17 -11.31
C ASN A 129 -7.27 -4.27 -10.40
N GLY A 130 -5.99 -4.62 -10.54
CA GLY A 130 -5.32 -5.60 -9.67
C GLY A 130 -5.43 -5.20 -8.20
N VAL A 131 -5.05 -3.98 -7.87
CA VAL A 131 -5.16 -3.48 -6.48
C VAL A 131 -6.60 -3.30 -6.04
N ARG A 132 -7.50 -2.82 -6.91
CA ARG A 132 -8.91 -2.63 -6.57
C ARG A 132 -9.58 -3.94 -6.16
N ARG A 133 -9.21 -5.07 -6.78
CA ARG A 133 -9.67 -6.41 -6.40
C ARG A 133 -9.34 -6.71 -4.95
N LEU A 134 -8.09 -6.47 -4.54
CA LEU A 134 -7.57 -6.81 -3.20
C LEU A 134 -8.36 -6.19 -2.06
N ILE A 135 -8.90 -4.98 -2.26
CA ILE A 135 -9.72 -4.28 -1.28
C ILE A 135 -10.92 -5.14 -0.84
N LYS A 136 -11.47 -5.97 -1.72
CA LYS A 136 -12.68 -6.76 -1.44
C LYS A 136 -12.39 -8.22 -1.06
N VAL A 137 -11.13 -8.65 -1.12
CA VAL A 137 -10.75 -10.05 -0.86
C VAL A 137 -10.88 -10.37 0.64
N PRO A 138 -11.70 -11.36 1.04
CA PRO A 138 -11.91 -11.68 2.45
C PRO A 138 -10.63 -12.01 3.23
N THR A 139 -9.70 -12.73 2.63
CA THR A 139 -8.43 -13.12 3.25
C THR A 139 -7.48 -11.93 3.43
N VAL A 140 -7.49 -10.94 2.53
CA VAL A 140 -6.80 -9.65 2.72
C VAL A 140 -7.42 -8.86 3.88
N ILE A 141 -8.76 -8.79 3.94
CA ILE A 141 -9.47 -8.13 5.04
C ILE A 141 -9.11 -8.78 6.38
N GLN A 142 -9.10 -10.11 6.45
CA GLN A 142 -8.69 -10.85 7.64
C GLN A 142 -7.24 -10.56 8.04
N ALA A 143 -6.33 -10.43 7.08
CA ALA A 143 -4.95 -10.04 7.35
C ALA A 143 -4.86 -8.64 7.98
N ILE A 144 -5.68 -7.68 7.52
CA ILE A 144 -5.79 -6.34 8.14
C ILE A 144 -6.41 -6.44 9.55
N VAL A 145 -7.48 -7.22 9.71
CA VAL A 145 -8.19 -7.39 11.00
C VAL A 145 -7.27 -7.95 12.08
N LYS A 146 -6.33 -8.85 11.74
CA LYS A 146 -5.34 -9.37 12.70
C LYS A 146 -4.49 -8.28 13.34
N LEU A 147 -4.16 -7.22 12.59
CA LEU A 147 -3.41 -6.06 13.09
C LEU A 147 -4.33 -4.97 13.65
N PHE A 148 -5.55 -4.87 13.11
CA PHE A 148 -6.52 -3.84 13.42
C PHE A 148 -7.93 -4.45 13.53
N PRO A 149 -8.31 -4.98 14.73
CA PRO A 149 -9.54 -5.74 14.89
C PRO A 149 -10.84 -5.03 14.50
N GLU A 150 -10.84 -3.70 14.51
CA GLU A 150 -12.00 -2.85 14.15
C GLU A 150 -12.22 -2.72 12.63
N TYR A 151 -11.29 -3.20 11.80
CA TYR A 151 -11.35 -2.97 10.36
C TYR A 151 -12.63 -3.58 9.75
N ARG A 152 -13.44 -2.74 9.09
CA ARG A 152 -14.74 -3.07 8.49
C ARG A 152 -15.80 -3.59 9.46
N GLU A 153 -15.71 -3.25 10.75
CA GLU A 153 -16.82 -3.47 11.67
C GLU A 153 -18.01 -2.50 11.46
N GLU A 154 -18.00 -1.71 10.38
CA GLU A 154 -19.13 -0.89 9.95
C GLU A 154 -20.30 -1.80 9.53
N GLY A 155 -21.20 -2.12 10.47
CA GLY A 155 -22.43 -2.86 10.17
C GLY A 155 -23.04 -3.72 11.26
N LYS A 156 -22.51 -3.77 12.49
CA LYS A 156 -23.27 -4.33 13.63
C LYS A 156 -24.01 -3.23 14.38
N LYS A 157 -25.12 -2.77 13.80
CA LYS A 157 -26.22 -2.15 14.55
C LYS A 157 -27.50 -2.88 14.21
#